data_AF-A0A957U257-F1
#
_entry.id   AF-A0A957U257-F1
#
_cell.length_a   1.000
_cell.length_b   1.000
_cell.length_c   1.000
_cell.angle_alpha   90.00
_cell.angle_beta   90.00
_cell.angle_gamma   90.00
#
_symmetry.space_group_name_H-M   'P 1'
#
loop_
_entity.id
_entity.type
_entity.pdbx_description
1 polymer ?
#
loop_
_entity_poly.entity_id
_entity_poly.type
_entity_poly.pdbx_seq_one_letter_code
_entity_poly.pdbx_strand_id
1 'polypeptide(L)'
;FNNFLPAQVGGDVMRGYALASDTRRTADAAASVLIDRFMGLFIFMLAAAVASISMLVFGRPDGMPFSSDELLAMRVMALGSIGLSFALAVVLTAMLSRRFKQVVDRVLQVLPLAQKIMPLWHKLADAFNAYRHTYRALLLSAAGSLLIVLLTSIQIWFIAQAIAPGTISIIEVLVINPIIVLLLVAVPLSPGGLGVRQGAFSIMFFLIGAGADLGYAVGLLQQVIVYLISIPGGFIWMRSGARHGDDSTATVPPAAVPPAAGSSETQRLADTPSKP
;
A
#
# COMPACT_ATOMS: atom_id res chain seq x y z
N PHE A 1 -3.49 -14.36 -0.45
CA PHE A 1 -4.56 -13.44 -0.92
C PHE A 1 -4.03 -12.25 -1.71
N ASN A 2 -3.07 -11.47 -1.18
CA ASN A 2 -2.60 -10.25 -1.86
C ASN A 2 -1.90 -10.49 -3.22
N ASN A 3 -1.42 -11.72 -3.47
CA ASN A 3 -0.82 -12.14 -4.74
C ASN A 3 -1.82 -12.62 -5.80
N PHE A 4 -3.12 -12.72 -5.49
CA PHE A 4 -4.15 -13.20 -6.43
C PHE A 4 -5.21 -12.13 -6.76
N LEU A 5 -5.08 -10.93 -6.19
CA LEU A 5 -5.94 -9.79 -6.53
C LEU A 5 -5.19 -8.86 -7.51
N PRO A 6 -5.89 -8.21 -8.47
CA PRO A 6 -5.27 -7.38 -9.51
C PRO A 6 -4.45 -6.20 -8.99
N ALA A 7 -4.58 -5.87 -7.70
CA ALA A 7 -3.71 -4.94 -7.02
C ALA A 7 -3.22 -5.56 -5.71
N GLN A 8 -1.90 -5.57 -5.49
CA GLN A 8 -1.29 -5.76 -4.15
C GLN A 8 -1.83 -4.73 -3.11
N VAL A 9 -2.57 -3.73 -3.58
CA VAL A 9 -3.22 -2.66 -2.82
C VAL A 9 -4.64 -3.04 -2.38
N GLY A 10 -5.36 -3.89 -3.12
CA GLY A 10 -6.77 -4.18 -2.86
C GLY A 10 -7.01 -5.02 -1.60
N GLY A 11 -6.10 -5.96 -1.30
CA GLY A 11 -6.27 -6.86 -0.14
C GLY A 11 -6.15 -6.16 1.20
N ASP A 12 -5.16 -5.26 1.35
CA ASP A 12 -4.94 -4.51 2.59
C ASP A 12 -5.97 -3.40 2.78
N VAL A 13 -6.39 -2.74 1.70
CA VAL A 13 -7.45 -1.72 1.73
C VAL A 13 -8.80 -2.32 2.09
N MET A 14 -9.15 -3.51 1.55
CA MET A 14 -10.40 -4.18 1.90
C MET A 14 -10.43 -4.67 3.35
N ARG A 15 -9.30 -5.13 3.90
CA ARG A 15 -9.19 -5.49 5.32
C ARG A 15 -9.27 -4.27 6.24
N GLY A 16 -8.58 -3.19 5.88
CA GLY A 16 -8.67 -1.91 6.59
C GLY A 16 -10.08 -1.33 6.55
N TYR A 17 -10.77 -1.45 5.41
CA TYR A 17 -12.17 -1.05 5.26
C TYR A 17 -13.11 -1.92 6.11
N ALA A 18 -12.95 -3.26 6.10
CA ALA A 18 -13.76 -4.18 6.89
C ALA A 18 -13.57 -4.00 8.41
N LEU A 19 -12.36 -3.65 8.86
CA LEU A 19 -12.10 -3.34 10.27
C LEU A 19 -12.57 -1.93 10.66
N ALA A 20 -12.54 -0.98 9.72
CA ALA A 20 -12.94 0.40 9.96
C ALA A 20 -14.45 0.65 9.79
N SER A 21 -15.17 -0.23 9.10
CA SER A 21 -16.64 -0.18 9.00
C SER A 21 -17.31 -0.40 10.37
N ASP A 22 -16.68 -1.16 11.26
CA ASP A 22 -17.17 -1.39 12.63
C ASP A 22 -16.92 -0.20 13.58
N THR A 23 -15.94 0.66 13.30
CA THR A 23 -15.53 1.76 14.21
C THR A 23 -15.86 3.16 13.70
N ARG A 24 -16.45 3.31 12.50
CA ARG A 24 -16.72 4.60 11.81
C ARG A 24 -15.48 5.50 11.61
N ARG A 25 -14.25 4.97 11.70
CA ARG A 25 -12.96 5.69 11.52
C ARG A 25 -12.25 5.34 10.21
N THR A 26 -13.01 5.14 9.14
CA THR A 26 -12.50 4.77 7.81
C THR A 26 -11.48 5.77 7.23
N ALA A 27 -11.66 7.07 7.50
CA ALA A 27 -10.75 8.11 7.04
C ALA A 27 -9.36 8.04 7.72
N ASP A 28 -9.31 7.74 9.02
CA ASP A 28 -8.05 7.59 9.76
C ASP A 28 -7.25 6.38 9.27
N ALA A 29 -7.93 5.25 9.02
CA ALA A 29 -7.32 4.05 8.47
C ALA A 29 -6.79 4.29 7.04
N ALA A 30 -7.59 4.92 6.18
CA ALA A 30 -7.18 5.26 4.82
C ALA A 30 -5.98 6.22 4.80
N ALA A 31 -5.99 7.25 5.66
CA ALA A 31 -4.88 8.19 5.81
C ALA A 31 -3.59 7.49 6.28
N SER A 32 -3.70 6.57 7.25
CA SER A 32 -2.57 5.79 7.75
C SER A 32 -1.94 4.92 6.66
N VAL A 33 -2.76 4.17 5.91
CA VAL A 33 -2.29 3.36 4.78
C VAL A 33 -1.63 4.24 3.73
N LEU A 34 -2.24 5.39 3.39
CA LEU A 34 -1.71 6.27 2.36
C LEU A 34 -0.36 6.88 2.75
N ILE A 35 -0.21 7.35 3.99
CA ILE A 35 1.07 7.81 4.54
C ILE A 35 2.10 6.69 4.46
N ASP A 36 1.75 5.49 4.91
CA ASP A 36 2.66 4.34 4.88
C ASP A 36 3.12 4.01 3.46
N ARG A 37 2.22 4.06 2.47
CA ARG A 37 2.59 3.83 1.06
C ARG A 37 3.50 4.92 0.50
N PHE A 38 3.20 6.20 0.74
CA PHE A 38 4.04 7.29 0.28
C PHE A 38 5.41 7.29 0.97
N MET A 39 5.44 6.98 2.28
CA MET A 39 6.69 6.86 3.04
C MET A 39 7.52 5.69 2.54
N GLY A 40 6.90 4.53 2.34
CA GLY A 40 7.56 3.35 1.79
C GLY A 40 8.15 3.61 0.41
N LEU A 41 7.36 4.18 -0.50
CA LEU A 41 7.85 4.51 -1.84
C LEU A 41 8.95 5.57 -1.80
N PHE A 42 8.85 6.57 -0.89
CA PHE A 42 9.89 7.57 -0.69
C PHE A 42 11.20 6.92 -0.26
N ILE A 43 11.19 6.05 0.74
CA ILE A 43 12.39 5.35 1.22
C ILE A 43 12.98 4.45 0.14
N PHE A 44 12.15 3.76 -0.63
CA PHE A 44 12.58 2.94 -1.77
C PHE A 44 13.30 3.79 -2.83
N MET A 45 12.68 4.88 -3.27
CA MET A 45 13.28 5.76 -4.28
C MET A 45 14.54 6.46 -3.76
N LEU A 46 14.57 6.82 -2.48
CA LEU A 46 15.74 7.40 -1.84
C LEU A 46 16.90 6.41 -1.81
N ALA A 47 16.64 5.13 -1.51
CA ALA A 47 17.65 4.08 -1.55
C ALA A 47 18.22 3.89 -2.96
N ALA A 48 17.36 3.86 -4.00
CA ALA A 48 17.81 3.82 -5.39
C ALA A 48 18.64 5.05 -5.76
N ALA A 49 18.21 6.25 -5.37
CA ALA A 49 18.94 7.48 -5.64
C ALA A 49 20.34 7.46 -5.01
N VAL A 50 20.44 7.08 -3.73
CA VAL A 50 21.73 6.97 -3.03
C VAL A 50 22.62 5.92 -3.67
N ALA A 51 22.08 4.74 -4.00
CA ALA A 51 22.84 3.67 -4.65
C ALA A 51 23.33 4.09 -6.05
N SER A 52 22.47 4.71 -6.86
CA SER A 52 22.84 5.17 -8.22
C SER A 52 23.87 6.29 -8.18
N ILE A 53 23.73 7.26 -7.26
CA ILE A 53 24.73 8.32 -7.06
C ILE A 53 26.06 7.70 -6.61
N SER A 54 26.03 6.74 -5.68
CA SER A 54 27.26 6.09 -5.21
C SER A 54 28.01 5.40 -6.35
N MET A 55 27.30 4.73 -7.27
CA MET A 55 27.91 4.09 -8.44
C MET A 55 28.44 5.10 -9.46
N LEU A 56 27.76 6.25 -9.63
CA LEU A 56 28.23 7.31 -10.53
C LEU A 56 29.45 8.06 -10.00
N VAL A 57 29.58 8.19 -8.67
CA VAL A 57 30.68 8.92 -8.01
C VAL A 57 31.88 8.03 -7.76
N PHE A 58 31.66 6.82 -7.25
CA PHE A 58 32.73 5.91 -6.82
C PHE A 58 33.04 4.81 -7.86
N GLY A 59 32.26 4.71 -8.93
CA GLY A 59 32.36 3.64 -9.92
C GLY A 59 31.62 2.36 -9.51
N ARG A 60 31.68 1.35 -10.37
CA ARG A 60 31.09 0.05 -10.07
C ARG A 60 31.89 -0.69 -8.98
N PRO A 61 31.22 -1.51 -8.14
CA PRO A 61 31.92 -2.33 -7.15
C PRO A 61 32.89 -3.37 -7.73
N ASP A 62 32.69 -3.80 -8.97
CA ASP A 62 33.58 -4.72 -9.69
C ASP A 62 34.80 -4.02 -10.33
N GLY A 63 34.85 -2.68 -10.29
CA GLY A 63 35.90 -1.87 -10.92
C GLY A 63 35.83 -1.79 -12.44
N MET A 64 34.84 -2.40 -13.08
CA MET A 64 34.69 -2.35 -14.54
C MET A 64 34.07 -1.01 -14.96
N PRO A 65 34.58 -0.38 -16.03
CA PRO A 65 33.99 0.84 -16.55
C PRO A 65 32.60 0.56 -17.10
N PHE A 66 31.70 1.54 -16.96
CA PHE A 66 30.40 1.48 -17.61
C PHE A 66 30.56 1.54 -19.13
N SER A 67 29.82 0.70 -19.86
CA SER A 67 29.59 0.96 -21.28
C SER A 67 28.79 2.26 -21.46
N SER A 68 28.84 2.87 -22.65
CA SER A 68 28.13 4.14 -22.90
C SER A 68 26.63 4.03 -22.63
N ASP A 69 26.04 2.88 -22.95
CA ASP A 69 24.60 2.61 -22.76
C ASP A 69 24.26 2.39 -21.28
N GLU A 70 25.08 1.63 -20.54
CA GLU A 70 24.91 1.41 -19.10
C GLU A 70 25.08 2.71 -18.30
N LEU A 71 26.02 3.57 -18.70
CA LEU A 71 26.22 4.87 -18.06
C LEU A 71 25.00 5.78 -18.27
N LEU A 72 24.43 5.79 -19.48
CA LEU A 72 23.21 6.52 -19.77
C LEU A 72 22.05 5.98 -18.94
N ALA A 73 21.87 4.66 -18.90
CA ALA A 73 20.85 4.02 -18.09
C ALA A 73 20.98 4.37 -16.60
N MET A 74 22.20 4.32 -16.05
CA MET A 74 22.48 4.67 -14.66
C MET A 74 22.17 6.14 -14.37
N ARG A 75 22.49 7.06 -15.28
CA ARG A 75 22.12 8.49 -15.14
C ARG A 75 20.62 8.71 -15.16
N VAL A 76 19.89 8.02 -16.04
CA VAL A 76 18.42 8.08 -16.09
C VAL A 76 17.82 7.51 -14.81
N MET A 77 18.32 6.38 -14.30
CA MET A 77 17.89 5.80 -13.03
C MET A 77 18.17 6.74 -11.85
N ALA A 78 19.35 7.37 -11.81
CA ALA A 78 19.70 8.37 -10.80
C ALA A 78 18.77 9.58 -10.85
N LEU A 79 18.61 10.21 -12.02
CA LEU A 79 17.74 11.39 -12.17
C LEU A 79 16.28 11.06 -11.88
N GLY A 80 15.79 9.91 -12.36
CA GLY A 80 14.43 9.45 -12.11
C GLY A 80 14.16 9.19 -10.63
N SER A 81 15.06 8.48 -9.94
CA SER A 81 14.93 8.19 -8.51
C SER A 81 15.07 9.45 -7.65
N ILE A 82 15.98 10.38 -7.97
CA ILE A 82 16.11 11.68 -7.30
C ILE A 82 14.84 12.51 -7.50
N GLY A 83 14.39 12.66 -8.74
CA GLY A 83 13.21 13.45 -9.10
C GLY A 83 11.96 12.92 -8.42
N LEU A 84 11.76 11.61 -8.40
CA LEU A 84 10.62 10.99 -7.74
C LEU A 84 10.72 11.06 -6.21
N SER A 85 11.91 10.86 -5.63
CA SER A 85 12.12 11.06 -4.18
C SER A 85 11.79 12.48 -3.76
N PHE A 86 12.22 13.47 -4.54
CA PHE A 86 11.91 14.87 -4.31
C PHE A 86 10.41 15.14 -4.42
N ALA A 87 9.75 14.64 -5.46
CA ALA A 87 8.30 14.76 -5.62
C ALA A 87 7.53 14.13 -4.44
N LEU A 88 7.94 12.94 -3.99
CA LEU A 88 7.34 12.27 -2.84
C LEU A 88 7.59 13.03 -1.53
N ALA A 89 8.78 13.60 -1.34
CA ALA A 89 9.07 14.45 -0.18
C ALA A 89 8.19 15.71 -0.17
N VAL A 90 7.97 16.33 -1.33
CA VAL A 90 7.05 17.46 -1.49
C VAL A 90 5.63 17.04 -1.16
N VAL A 91 5.15 15.90 -1.67
CA VAL A 91 3.81 15.37 -1.37
C VAL A 91 3.66 15.09 0.13
N LEU A 92 4.60 14.38 0.76
CA LEU A 92 4.57 14.09 2.19
C LEU A 92 4.57 15.37 3.04
N THR A 93 5.41 16.35 2.67
CA THR A 93 5.48 17.65 3.35
C THR A 93 4.20 18.46 3.15
N ALA A 94 3.63 18.45 1.94
CA ALA A 94 2.39 19.11 1.62
C ALA A 94 1.21 18.49 2.39
N MET A 95 1.12 17.16 2.44
CA MET A 95 0.10 16.44 3.23
C MET A 95 0.16 16.81 4.71
N LEU A 96 1.35 17.05 5.25
CA LEU A 96 1.53 17.51 6.62
C LEU A 96 1.36 19.02 6.80
N SER A 97 1.34 19.84 5.74
CA SER A 97 1.35 21.30 5.81
C SER A 97 -0.05 21.92 5.91
N ARG A 98 -0.25 22.83 6.87
CA ARG A 98 -1.49 23.63 7.01
C ARG A 98 -1.79 24.49 5.78
N ARG A 99 -0.76 24.92 5.04
CA ARG A 99 -0.93 25.74 3.82
C ARG A 99 -1.52 24.94 2.68
N PHE A 100 -1.17 23.65 2.57
CA PHE A 100 -1.72 22.79 1.53
C PHE A 100 -3.22 22.59 1.72
N LYS A 101 -3.67 22.39 2.98
CA LYS A 101 -5.11 22.36 3.32
C LYS A 101 -5.84 23.60 2.79
N GLN A 102 -5.29 24.79 3.05
CA GLN A 102 -5.88 26.06 2.60
C GLN A 102 -5.92 26.20 1.07
N VAL A 103 -4.89 25.74 0.36
CA VAL A 103 -4.85 25.77 -1.12
C VAL A 103 -5.87 24.81 -1.70
N VAL A 104 -5.94 23.57 -1.20
CA VAL A 104 -6.89 22.55 -1.68
C VAL A 104 -8.33 22.98 -1.36
N ASP A 105 -8.60 23.53 -0.18
CA ASP A 105 -9.92 24.06 0.17
C ASP A 105 -10.34 25.18 -0.81
N ARG A 106 -9.42 26.08 -1.18
CA ARG A 106 -9.69 27.16 -2.15
C ARG A 106 -9.94 26.63 -3.55
N VAL A 107 -9.18 25.64 -4.02
CA VAL A 107 -9.36 25.03 -5.35
C VAL A 107 -10.67 24.23 -5.41
N LEU A 108 -10.96 23.44 -4.38
CA LEU A 108 -12.18 22.65 -4.31
C LEU A 108 -13.43 23.52 -4.28
N GLN A 109 -13.40 24.72 -3.67
CA GLN A 109 -14.53 25.64 -3.67
C GLN A 109 -14.93 26.17 -5.07
N VAL A 110 -14.02 26.15 -6.05
CA VAL A 110 -14.27 26.64 -7.42
C VAL A 110 -14.81 25.54 -8.33
N LEU A 111 -14.71 24.27 -7.93
CA LEU A 111 -15.12 23.14 -8.76
C LEU A 111 -16.61 22.80 -8.62
N PRO A 112 -17.34 22.48 -9.71
CA PRO A 112 -18.78 22.18 -9.65
C PRO A 112 -19.12 20.90 -8.87
N LEU A 113 -18.13 20.06 -8.57
CA LEU A 113 -18.27 18.83 -7.77
C LEU A 113 -17.85 19.00 -6.30
N ALA A 114 -17.55 20.23 -5.86
CA ALA A 114 -17.07 20.57 -4.53
C ALA A 114 -17.89 19.92 -3.41
N GLN A 115 -19.22 20.04 -3.48
CA GLN A 115 -20.13 19.66 -2.40
C GLN A 115 -20.09 18.16 -2.08
N LYS A 116 -19.73 17.30 -3.05
CA LYS A 116 -19.58 15.85 -2.85
C LYS A 116 -18.20 15.47 -2.30
N ILE A 117 -17.15 16.20 -2.69
CA ILE A 117 -15.75 15.88 -2.37
C ILE A 117 -15.29 16.53 -1.06
N MET A 118 -15.80 17.72 -0.74
CA MET A 118 -15.45 18.50 0.45
C MET A 118 -15.55 17.73 1.78
N PRO A 119 -16.66 17.00 2.08
CA PRO A 119 -16.76 16.28 3.35
C PRO A 119 -15.77 15.11 3.45
N LEU A 120 -15.39 14.49 2.32
CA LEU A 120 -14.38 13.42 2.29
C LEU A 120 -12.97 14.00 2.45
N TRP A 121 -12.69 15.12 1.77
CA TRP A 121 -11.43 15.85 1.89
C TRP A 121 -11.19 16.35 3.31
N HIS A 122 -12.18 17.00 3.95
CA HIS A 122 -12.01 17.48 5.33
C HIS A 122 -11.73 16.35 6.31
N LYS A 123 -12.43 15.21 6.20
CA LYS A 123 -12.13 14.02 7.02
C LYS A 123 -10.70 13.51 6.80
N LEU A 124 -10.22 13.46 5.55
CA LEU A 124 -8.84 13.06 5.22
C LEU A 124 -7.81 14.07 5.73
N ALA A 125 -8.05 15.37 5.51
CA ALA A 125 -7.16 16.45 5.94
C ALA A 125 -7.06 16.54 7.48
N ASP A 126 -8.16 16.30 8.19
CA ASP A 126 -8.17 16.27 9.66
C ASP A 126 -7.44 15.02 10.18
N ALA A 127 -7.60 13.87 9.52
CA ALA A 127 -6.82 12.67 9.81
C ALA A 127 -5.30 12.87 9.57
N PHE A 128 -4.90 13.52 8.47
CA PHE A 128 -3.49 13.89 8.23
C PHE A 128 -2.95 14.86 9.28
N ASN A 129 -3.77 15.82 9.71
CA ASN A 129 -3.39 16.77 10.76
C ASN A 129 -3.19 16.08 12.12
N ALA A 130 -3.96 15.03 12.44
CA ALA A 130 -3.72 14.20 13.64
C ALA A 130 -2.37 13.46 13.57
N TYR A 131 -1.95 13.03 12.38
CA TYR A 131 -0.65 12.37 12.16
C TYR A 131 0.55 13.33 12.20
N ARG A 132 0.34 14.63 11.95
CA ARG A 132 1.40 15.67 11.94
C ARG A 132 2.23 15.71 13.22
N HIS A 133 1.67 15.32 14.36
CA HIS A 133 2.35 15.36 15.66
C HIS A 133 2.93 14.00 16.10
N THR A 134 2.76 12.94 15.30
CA THR A 134 3.23 11.60 15.65
C THR A 134 4.53 11.25 14.91
N TYR A 135 5.58 12.03 15.15
CA TYR A 135 6.91 11.82 14.55
C TYR A 135 7.44 10.39 14.73
N ARG A 136 7.11 9.75 15.86
CA ARG A 136 7.46 8.35 16.14
C ARG A 136 6.83 7.38 15.13
N ALA A 137 5.58 7.59 14.73
CA ALA A 137 4.92 6.71 13.77
C ALA A 137 5.52 6.85 12.37
N LEU A 138 5.85 8.10 11.95
CA LEU A 138 6.55 8.32 10.68
C LEU A 138 7.94 7.68 10.69
N LEU A 139 8.68 7.83 11.79
CA LEU A 139 10.02 7.23 11.91
C LEU A 139 9.97 5.69 11.93
N LEU A 140 8.98 5.09 12.59
CA LEU A 140 8.77 3.64 12.57
C LEU A 140 8.38 3.12 11.18
N SER A 141 7.50 3.81 10.46
CA SER A 141 7.15 3.45 9.07
C SER A 141 8.35 3.61 8.13
N ALA A 142 9.16 4.67 8.33
CA ALA A 142 10.42 4.86 7.59
C ALA A 142 11.41 3.72 7.85
N ALA A 143 11.62 3.37 9.13
CA ALA A 143 12.52 2.30 9.53
C ALA A 143 12.03 0.93 9.02
N GLY A 144 10.73 0.66 9.11
CA GLY A 144 10.11 -0.53 8.54
C GLY A 144 10.32 -0.60 7.03
N SER A 145 10.10 0.50 6.32
CA SER A 145 10.30 0.60 4.87
C SER A 145 11.77 0.40 4.48
N LEU A 146 12.70 0.96 5.26
CA LEU A 146 14.13 0.78 5.07
C LEU A 146 14.52 -0.69 5.29
N LEU A 147 13.97 -1.32 6.32
CA LEU A 147 14.20 -2.74 6.56
C LEU A 147 13.65 -3.59 5.40
N ILE A 148 12.46 -3.27 4.89
CA ILE A 148 11.88 -3.98 3.75
C ILE A 148 12.76 -3.81 2.50
N VAL A 149 13.22 -2.60 2.16
CA VAL A 149 14.07 -2.41 0.97
C VAL A 149 15.39 -3.18 1.10
N LEU A 150 16.00 -3.19 2.29
CA LEU A 150 17.25 -3.93 2.53
C LEU A 150 17.03 -5.45 2.45
N LEU A 151 16.00 -5.98 3.13
CA LEU A 151 15.72 -7.43 3.13
C LEU A 151 15.34 -7.93 1.74
N THR A 152 14.51 -7.18 1.00
CA THR A 152 14.13 -7.55 -0.37
C THR A 152 15.32 -7.46 -1.33
N SER A 153 16.20 -6.48 -1.17
CA SER A 153 17.44 -6.40 -1.94
C SER A 153 18.40 -7.55 -1.61
N ILE A 154 18.57 -7.90 -0.34
CA ILE A 154 19.39 -9.05 0.08
C ILE A 154 18.82 -10.35 -0.50
N GLN A 155 17.50 -10.52 -0.47
CA GLN A 155 16.83 -11.68 -1.07
C GLN A 155 17.12 -11.77 -2.58
N ILE A 156 16.94 -10.67 -3.32
CA ILE A 156 17.20 -10.64 -4.77
C ILE A 156 18.67 -10.92 -5.05
N TRP A 157 19.57 -10.35 -4.26
CA TRP A 157 21.01 -10.59 -4.37
C TRP A 157 21.36 -12.07 -4.14
N PHE A 158 20.81 -12.72 -3.11
CA PHE A 158 21.03 -14.16 -2.90
C PHE A 158 20.50 -15.02 -4.05
N ILE A 159 19.34 -14.68 -4.59
CA ILE A 159 18.78 -15.38 -5.76
C ILE A 159 19.73 -15.23 -6.97
N ALA A 160 20.19 -14.02 -7.26
CA ALA A 160 21.11 -13.77 -8.36
C ALA A 160 22.44 -14.51 -8.16
N GLN A 161 23.01 -14.47 -6.96
CA GLN A 161 24.25 -15.17 -6.62
C GLN A 161 24.11 -16.69 -6.68
N ALA A 162 22.92 -17.24 -6.42
CA ALA A 162 22.67 -18.69 -6.54
C ALA A 162 22.59 -19.15 -8.00
N ILE A 163 22.16 -18.27 -8.93
CA ILE A 163 22.04 -18.57 -10.36
C ILE A 163 23.37 -18.30 -11.08
N ALA A 164 23.95 -17.12 -10.86
CA ALA A 164 25.16 -16.66 -11.50
C ALA A 164 26.05 -15.95 -10.46
N PRO A 165 26.94 -16.70 -9.77
CA PRO A 165 27.78 -16.16 -8.71
C PRO A 165 28.71 -15.06 -9.21
N GLY A 166 28.72 -13.92 -8.53
CA GLY A 166 29.64 -12.81 -8.79
C GLY A 166 29.21 -11.88 -9.94
N THR A 167 28.03 -12.10 -10.53
CA THR A 167 27.54 -11.28 -11.65
C THR A 167 26.96 -9.94 -11.20
N ILE A 168 26.46 -9.84 -9.96
CA ILE A 168 25.82 -8.61 -9.47
C ILE A 168 26.18 -8.32 -8.01
N SER A 169 26.45 -7.05 -7.72
CA SER A 169 26.71 -6.53 -6.39
C SER A 169 25.40 -6.15 -5.67
N ILE A 170 25.46 -6.09 -4.33
CA ILE A 170 24.31 -5.64 -3.53
C ILE A 170 23.91 -4.18 -3.83
N ILE A 171 24.88 -3.34 -4.23
CA ILE A 171 24.63 -1.93 -4.58
C ILE A 171 23.83 -1.84 -5.87
N GLU A 172 24.16 -2.64 -6.89
CA GLU A 172 23.37 -2.74 -8.12
C GLU A 172 21.95 -3.22 -7.85
N VAL A 173 21.79 -4.20 -6.94
CA VAL A 173 20.46 -4.65 -6.51
C VAL A 173 19.69 -3.51 -5.81
N LEU A 174 20.35 -2.69 -5.00
CA LEU A 174 19.73 -1.53 -4.35
C LEU A 174 19.36 -0.41 -5.33
N VAL A 175 19.99 -0.33 -6.51
CA VAL A 175 19.54 0.54 -7.61
C VAL A 175 18.26 -0.01 -8.22
N ILE A 176 18.27 -1.28 -8.64
CA ILE A 176 17.18 -1.83 -9.46
C ILE A 176 15.95 -2.22 -8.66
N ASN A 177 16.09 -2.79 -7.45
CA ASN A 177 14.97 -3.34 -6.69
C ASN A 177 13.88 -2.29 -6.43
N PRO A 178 14.20 -1.06 -5.96
CA PRO A 178 13.17 -0.05 -5.77
C PRO A 178 12.43 0.32 -7.06
N ILE A 179 13.15 0.37 -8.19
CA ILE A 179 12.58 0.70 -9.51
C ILE A 179 11.67 -0.44 -9.98
N ILE A 180 12.06 -1.70 -9.77
CA ILE A 180 11.21 -2.87 -10.04
C ILE A 180 9.92 -2.78 -9.24
N VAL A 181 10.00 -2.46 -7.94
CA VAL A 181 8.80 -2.29 -7.10
C VAL A 181 7.91 -1.16 -7.63
N LEU A 182 8.48 -0.03 -8.05
CA LEU A 182 7.73 1.06 -8.67
C LEU A 182 7.01 0.59 -9.94
N LEU A 183 7.68 -0.14 -10.84
CA LEU A 183 7.09 -0.67 -12.07
C LEU A 183 5.91 -1.61 -11.78
N LEU A 184 6.05 -2.47 -10.76
CA LEU A 184 5.00 -3.40 -10.36
C LEU A 184 3.79 -2.70 -9.74
N VAL A 185 4.00 -1.59 -9.03
CA VAL A 185 2.91 -0.76 -8.50
C VAL A 185 2.24 0.04 -9.60
N ALA A 186 2.99 0.54 -10.57
CA ALA A 186 2.47 1.35 -11.68
C ALA A 186 1.64 0.56 -12.70
N VAL A 187 1.93 -0.73 -12.87
CA VAL A 187 1.29 -1.59 -13.88
C VAL A 187 0.50 -2.73 -13.21
N PRO A 188 -0.74 -2.47 -12.72
CA PRO A 188 -1.59 -3.48 -12.07
C PRO A 188 -2.31 -4.35 -13.11
N LEU A 189 -1.62 -4.80 -14.16
CA LEU A 189 -2.25 -5.44 -15.31
C LEU A 189 -2.30 -6.99 -15.23
N SER A 190 -1.59 -7.61 -14.28
CA SER A 190 -1.45 -9.09 -14.25
C SER A 190 -1.79 -9.71 -12.89
N PRO A 191 -2.66 -10.74 -12.83
CA PRO A 191 -2.89 -11.53 -11.62
C PRO A 191 -1.58 -12.10 -11.09
N GLY A 192 -1.18 -11.67 -9.90
CA GLY A 192 0.07 -12.11 -9.26
C GLY A 192 1.36 -11.62 -9.92
N GLY A 193 1.29 -10.69 -10.88
CA GLY A 193 2.46 -10.11 -11.53
C GLY A 193 3.11 -11.00 -12.60
N LEU A 194 2.42 -12.02 -13.10
CA LEU A 194 2.92 -12.89 -14.17
C LEU A 194 3.22 -12.07 -15.44
N GLY A 195 4.41 -12.23 -16.00
CA GLY A 195 4.90 -11.45 -17.15
C GLY A 195 5.47 -10.09 -16.76
N VAL A 196 4.74 -9.28 -15.99
CA VAL A 196 5.18 -7.93 -15.60
C VAL A 196 6.40 -7.98 -14.69
N ARG A 197 6.41 -8.90 -13.70
CA ARG A 197 7.57 -9.08 -12.81
C ARG A 197 8.79 -9.54 -13.60
N GLN A 198 8.65 -10.60 -14.39
CA GLN A 198 9.78 -11.13 -15.16
C GLN A 198 10.31 -10.07 -16.12
N GLY A 199 9.43 -9.33 -16.80
CA GLY A 199 9.82 -8.22 -17.66
C GLY A 199 10.54 -7.10 -16.92
N ALA A 200 10.03 -6.67 -15.75
CA ALA A 200 10.69 -5.63 -14.94
C ALA A 200 12.10 -6.05 -14.50
N PHE A 201 12.27 -7.30 -14.04
CA PHE A 201 13.59 -7.82 -13.70
C PHE A 201 14.49 -7.93 -14.94
N SER A 202 14.02 -8.49 -16.05
CA SER A 202 14.79 -8.62 -17.30
C SER A 202 15.30 -7.26 -17.80
N ILE A 203 14.43 -6.24 -17.87
CA ILE A 203 14.81 -4.91 -18.33
C ILE A 203 15.84 -4.31 -17.38
N MET A 204 15.61 -4.36 -16.06
CA MET A 204 16.53 -3.73 -15.11
C MET A 204 17.90 -4.41 -15.07
N PHE A 205 17.95 -5.75 -15.12
CA PHE A 205 19.23 -6.48 -15.18
C PHE A 205 19.97 -6.24 -16.50
N PHE A 206 19.24 -6.12 -17.61
CA PHE A 206 19.84 -5.73 -18.89
C PHE A 206 20.47 -4.32 -18.83
N LEU A 207 19.77 -3.34 -18.27
CA LEU A 207 20.24 -1.95 -18.19
C LEU A 207 21.50 -1.76 -17.33
N ILE A 208 21.77 -2.66 -16.37
CA ILE A 208 22.99 -2.63 -15.56
C ILE A 208 24.11 -3.53 -16.13
N GLY A 209 23.88 -4.21 -17.25
CA GLY A 209 24.87 -5.09 -17.89
C GLY A 209 24.91 -6.53 -17.36
N ALA A 210 24.01 -6.92 -16.45
CA ALA A 210 23.96 -8.26 -15.86
C ALA A 210 23.24 -9.30 -16.75
N GLY A 211 22.58 -8.86 -17.83
CA GLY A 211 21.90 -9.71 -18.80
C GLY A 211 20.41 -9.93 -18.54
N ALA A 212 19.60 -9.87 -19.61
CA ALA A 212 18.14 -10.00 -19.54
C ALA A 212 17.69 -11.39 -19.07
N ASP A 213 18.43 -12.44 -19.44
CA ASP A 213 18.14 -13.84 -19.09
C ASP A 213 18.32 -14.09 -17.59
N LEU A 214 19.37 -13.53 -16.99
CA LEU A 214 19.57 -13.59 -15.54
C LEU A 214 18.43 -12.87 -14.82
N GLY A 215 18.07 -11.66 -15.27
CA GLY A 215 16.92 -10.94 -14.72
C GLY A 215 15.62 -11.74 -14.82
N TYR A 216 15.36 -12.38 -15.96
CA TYR A 216 14.19 -13.23 -16.14
C TYR A 216 14.16 -14.37 -15.12
N ALA A 217 15.28 -15.09 -14.98
CA ALA A 217 15.42 -16.21 -14.07
C ALA A 217 15.25 -15.79 -12.59
N VAL A 218 15.85 -14.66 -12.20
CA VAL A 218 15.70 -14.08 -10.85
C VAL A 218 14.25 -13.72 -10.57
N GLY A 219 13.58 -13.03 -11.50
CA GLY A 219 12.18 -12.64 -11.37
C GLY A 219 11.22 -13.82 -11.33
N LEU A 220 11.54 -14.91 -12.05
CA LEU A 220 10.78 -16.16 -12.01
C LEU A 220 10.98 -16.88 -10.66
N LEU A 221 12.22 -17.03 -10.19
CA LEU A 221 12.49 -17.72 -8.92
C LEU A 221 11.91 -16.96 -7.73
N GLN A 222 12.00 -15.61 -7.75
CA GLN A 222 11.35 -14.79 -6.75
C GLN A 222 9.82 -15.02 -6.73
N GLN A 223 9.19 -15.15 -7.90
CA GLN A 223 7.75 -15.42 -7.99
C GLN A 223 7.40 -16.79 -7.38
N VAL A 224 8.20 -17.83 -7.66
CA VAL A 224 8.04 -19.16 -7.08
C VAL A 224 8.17 -19.10 -5.55
N ILE A 225 9.19 -18.42 -5.03
CA ILE A 225 9.39 -18.24 -3.59
C ILE A 225 8.18 -17.55 -2.95
N VAL A 226 7.68 -16.48 -3.58
CA VAL A 226 6.48 -15.76 -3.11
C VAL A 226 5.25 -16.68 -3.08
N TYR A 227 5.07 -17.55 -4.07
CA TYR A 227 4.00 -18.53 -4.08
C TYR A 227 4.15 -19.57 -2.97
N LEU A 228 5.35 -20.12 -2.77
CA LEU A 228 5.63 -21.09 -1.70
C LEU A 228 5.34 -20.51 -0.31
N ILE A 229 5.76 -19.27 -0.06
CA ILE A 229 5.49 -18.56 1.21
C ILE A 229 3.99 -18.23 1.36
N SER A 230 3.26 -18.04 0.26
CA SER A 230 1.83 -17.73 0.28
C SER A 230 0.94 -18.93 0.62
N ILE A 231 1.39 -20.17 0.40
CA ILE A 231 0.59 -21.39 0.61
C ILE A 231 0.19 -21.57 2.09
N PRO A 232 1.12 -21.53 3.08
CA PRO A 232 0.75 -21.66 4.49
C PRO A 232 -0.23 -20.58 4.96
N GLY A 233 -0.05 -19.34 4.52
CA GLY A 233 -0.96 -18.24 4.83
C GLY A 233 -2.36 -18.44 4.24
N GLY A 234 -2.45 -19.00 3.04
CA GLY A 234 -3.72 -19.42 2.43
C GLY A 234 -4.39 -20.53 3.22
N PHE A 235 -3.62 -21.54 3.65
CA PHE A 235 -4.12 -22.66 4.44
C PHE A 235 -4.71 -22.22 5.81
N ILE A 236 -4.00 -21.36 6.54
CA ILE A 236 -4.49 -20.82 7.82
C ILE A 236 -5.78 -20.00 7.62
N TRP A 237 -5.84 -19.19 6.57
CA TRP A 237 -7.03 -18.36 6.28
C TRP A 237 -8.28 -19.22 6.03
N MET A 238 -8.17 -20.27 5.21
CA MET A 238 -9.27 -21.20 4.96
C MET A 238 -9.80 -21.82 6.27
N ARG A 239 -8.90 -22.15 7.19
CA ARG A 239 -9.27 -22.72 8.50
C ARG A 239 -9.93 -21.70 9.45
N SER A 240 -9.58 -20.42 9.34
CA SER A 240 -10.19 -19.34 10.16
C SER A 240 -11.55 -18.87 9.64
N GLY A 241 -11.80 -18.95 8.33
CA GLY A 241 -13.11 -18.62 7.73
C GLY A 241 -14.21 -19.60 8.15
N ALA A 242 -13.86 -20.86 8.42
CA ALA A 242 -14.79 -21.88 8.90
C ALA A 242 -15.32 -21.62 10.33
N ARG A 243 -14.67 -20.75 11.13
CA ARG A 243 -15.12 -20.42 12.50
C ARG A 243 -16.10 -19.25 12.60
N HIS A 244 -16.20 -18.41 11.56
CA HIS A 244 -17.12 -17.26 11.56
C HIS A 244 -18.50 -17.60 10.99
N GLY A 245 -18.70 -18.84 10.52
CA GLY A 245 -19.98 -19.33 9.98
C GLY A 245 -20.92 -19.97 11.01
N ASP A 246 -20.46 -20.18 12.25
CA ASP A 246 -21.22 -20.93 13.27
C ASP A 246 -21.92 -20.00 14.29
N ASP A 247 -21.35 -18.83 14.59
CA ASP A 247 -21.91 -17.88 15.57
C ASP A 247 -23.10 -17.05 15.04
N SER A 248 -23.40 -17.09 13.74
CA SER A 248 -24.54 -16.38 13.15
C SER A 248 -25.86 -17.16 13.21
N THR A 249 -25.88 -18.35 13.82
CA THR A 249 -27.10 -19.16 14.01
C THR A 249 -27.62 -19.24 15.45
N ALA A 250 -27.05 -18.47 16.38
CA ALA A 250 -27.62 -18.32 17.72
C ALA A 250 -28.83 -17.36 17.71
N THR A 251 -29.99 -17.91 17.34
CA THR A 251 -31.36 -17.53 17.74
C THR A 251 -31.57 -16.11 18.29
N VAL A 252 -32.06 -15.21 17.43
CA VAL A 252 -32.77 -13.99 17.86
C VAL A 252 -34.10 -14.42 18.50
N PRO A 253 -34.38 -14.13 19.79
CA PRO A 253 -35.70 -14.36 20.36
C PRO A 253 -36.73 -13.43 19.67
N PRO A 254 -37.96 -13.90 19.38
CA PRO A 254 -38.95 -13.07 18.71
C PRO A 254 -39.26 -11.83 19.55
N ALA A 255 -39.15 -10.66 18.92
CA ALA A 255 -39.39 -9.37 19.55
C ALA A 255 -40.84 -9.28 20.07
N ALA A 256 -41.00 -8.94 21.34
CA ALA A 256 -42.30 -8.63 21.92
C ALA A 256 -42.89 -7.41 21.21
N VAL A 257 -44.06 -7.60 20.60
CA VAL A 257 -44.84 -6.54 19.95
C VAL A 257 -45.35 -5.58 21.04
N PRO A 258 -45.06 -4.26 20.99
CA PRO A 258 -45.65 -3.31 21.91
C PRO A 258 -47.15 -3.10 21.57
N PRO A 259 -48.06 -3.03 22.55
CA PRO A 259 -49.48 -2.86 22.28
C PRO A 259 -49.75 -1.44 21.74
N ALA A 260 -50.50 -1.39 20.63
CA ALA A 260 -50.91 -0.15 19.99
C ALA A 260 -51.88 0.62 20.89
N ALA A 261 -51.59 1.90 21.12
CA ALA A 261 -52.51 2.83 21.77
C ALA A 261 -53.59 3.26 20.76
N GLY A 262 -54.87 3.13 21.14
CA GLY A 262 -55.97 3.88 20.52
C GLY A 262 -57.18 3.07 20.09
N SER A 263 -58.10 2.81 21.02
CA SER A 263 -59.56 2.76 20.77
C SER A 263 -60.30 2.51 22.09
N SER A 264 -60.31 3.52 22.96
CA SER A 264 -61.16 3.54 24.15
C SER A 264 -62.09 4.74 24.10
N GLU A 265 -62.92 4.78 23.07
CA GLU A 265 -63.94 5.80 22.86
C GLU A 265 -65.23 5.16 22.32
N THR A 266 -65.77 4.14 23.03
CA THR A 266 -67.16 3.66 22.77
C THR A 266 -67.82 2.86 23.91
N GLN A 267 -67.34 2.92 25.16
CA GLN A 267 -67.94 2.09 26.23
C GLN A 267 -68.00 2.74 27.63
N ARG A 268 -68.40 4.01 27.71
CA ARG A 268 -68.85 4.66 28.96
C ARG A 268 -70.16 5.43 28.78
N LEU A 269 -71.17 4.73 28.28
CA LEU A 269 -72.56 5.18 28.25
C LEU A 269 -73.47 3.97 28.54
N ALA A 270 -73.35 3.41 29.74
CA ALA A 270 -74.38 2.60 30.38
C ALA A 270 -74.01 2.42 31.86
N ASP A 271 -75.02 2.44 32.72
CA ASP A 271 -75.00 2.06 34.13
C ASP A 271 -74.54 3.10 35.16
N THR A 272 -75.36 4.14 35.29
CA THR A 272 -75.87 4.54 36.62
C THR A 272 -77.06 3.63 36.95
N PRO A 273 -77.14 3.04 38.17
CA PRO A 273 -78.19 3.52 39.08
C PRO A 273 -77.84 3.53 40.58
N SER A 274 -78.40 4.55 41.25
CA SER A 274 -78.92 4.66 42.63
C SER A 274 -78.48 3.69 43.76
N LYS A 275 -77.84 4.27 44.79
CA LYS A 275 -78.28 4.43 46.22
C LYS A 275 -79.24 3.39 46.85
N PRO A 276 -79.15 3.13 48.17
CA PRO A 276 -79.32 4.14 49.24
C PRO A 276 -78.06 4.50 50.03
#